data_AF-A0A2S7KU03-F1
#
_entry.id   AF-A0A2S7KU03-F1
#
_cell.length_a   1.000
_cell.length_b   1.000
_cell.length_c   1.000
_cell.angle_alpha   90.00
_cell.angle_beta   90.00
_cell.angle_gamma   90.00
#
_symmetry.space_group_name_H-M   'P 1'
#
loop_
_entity.id
_entity.type
_entity.pdbx_description
1 polymer ?
#
loop_
_entity_poly.entity_id
_entity_poly.type
_entity_poly.pdbx_seq_one_letter_code
_entity_poly.pdbx_strand_id
1 'polypeptide(L)'
;MLKNKSTEFEERELKVFQALPNFFKSDSDENWSQSPDLYQKFNTEKTAFKIVLIGLDRGIKVSQTAILSVEKLFTIIDGMPMRQRELKLKNK
;
A
#
# COMPACT_ATOMS: atom_id res chain seq x y z
N MET A 1 4.70 11.87 5.44
CA MET A 1 3.95 11.06 4.46
C MET A 1 4.92 10.16 3.72
N LEU A 2 4.51 8.92 3.39
CA LEU A 2 5.32 7.98 2.61
C LEU A 2 5.59 8.58 1.22
N LYS A 3 6.86 8.85 0.90
CA LYS A 3 7.28 9.33 -0.43
C LYS A 3 7.69 8.11 -1.26
N ASN A 4 6.99 7.84 -2.37
CA ASN A 4 7.15 6.61 -3.17
C ASN A 4 8.38 6.60 -4.10
N LYS A 5 9.27 7.60 -4.06
CA LYS A 5 10.39 7.74 -5.01
C LYS A 5 11.69 7.08 -4.55
N SER A 6 11.59 6.06 -3.71
CA SER A 6 12.76 5.30 -3.28
C SER A 6 12.87 4.01 -4.09
N THR A 7 14.10 3.62 -4.41
CA THR A 7 14.42 2.36 -5.09
C THR A 7 13.78 1.15 -4.37
N GLU A 8 13.64 1.22 -3.05
CA GLU A 8 13.04 0.15 -2.23
C GLU A 8 11.54 -0.07 -2.48
N PHE A 9 10.80 1.00 -2.84
CA PHE A 9 9.39 0.90 -3.22
C PHE A 9 9.24 0.34 -4.64
N GLU A 10 10.09 0.80 -5.55
CA GLU A 10 10.12 0.33 -6.95
C GLU A 10 10.47 -1.16 -7.03
N GLU A 11 11.47 -1.62 -6.27
CA GLU A 11 11.87 -3.03 -6.21
C GLU A 11 10.77 -3.98 -5.76
N ARG A 12 9.81 -3.47 -4.98
CA ARG A 12 8.66 -4.19 -4.43
C ARG A 12 7.36 -3.92 -5.20
N GLU A 13 7.46 -3.20 -6.32
CA GLU A 13 6.33 -2.79 -7.17
C GLU A 13 5.19 -2.13 -6.38
N LEU A 14 5.54 -1.35 -5.35
CA LEU A 14 4.56 -0.73 -4.46
C LEU A 14 3.94 0.51 -5.09
N LYS A 15 2.60 0.57 -5.06
CA LYS A 15 1.81 1.76 -5.38
C LYS A 15 1.09 2.23 -4.14
N VAL A 16 1.17 3.54 -3.86
CA VAL A 16 0.52 4.15 -2.71
C VAL A 16 -0.71 4.93 -3.16
N PHE A 17 -1.86 4.59 -2.57
CA PHE A 17 -3.09 5.34 -2.72
C PHE A 17 -3.45 6.00 -1.39
N GLN A 18 -3.86 7.25 -1.47
CA GLN A 18 -4.41 8.00 -0.36
C GLN A 18 -5.89 8.22 -0.62
N ALA A 19 -6.74 7.90 0.36
CA ALA A 19 -8.18 8.04 0.23
C ALA A 19 -8.73 8.89 1.38
N LEU A 20 -9.43 9.96 1.00
CA LEU A 20 -10.27 10.81 1.83
C LEU A 20 -11.74 10.51 1.51
N PRO A 21 -12.71 10.96 2.31
CA PRO A 21 -14.12 10.59 2.13
C PRO A 21 -14.68 10.71 0.71
N ASN A 22 -14.26 11.73 -0.04
CA ASN A 22 -14.74 12.02 -1.40
C ASN A 22 -13.62 12.11 -2.45
N PHE A 23 -12.37 11.91 -2.04
CA PHE A 23 -11.22 12.15 -2.90
C PHE A 23 -10.20 11.05 -2.73
N PHE A 24 -9.49 10.73 -3.79
CA PHE A 24 -8.30 9.89 -3.69
C PHE A 24 -7.17 10.45 -4.54
N LYS A 25 -5.97 9.97 -4.25
CA LYS A 25 -4.77 10.32 -4.99
C LYS A 25 -3.82 9.14 -4.99
N SER A 26 -3.37 8.73 -6.17
CA SER A 26 -2.22 7.86 -6.31
C SER A 26 -0.93 8.66 -6.10
N ASP A 27 0.12 8.00 -5.65
CA ASP A 27 1.47 8.55 -5.60
C ASP A 27 2.02 9.03 -6.94
N SER A 28 1.47 8.51 -8.04
CA SER A 28 1.81 8.84 -9.41
C SER A 28 0.97 9.99 -9.96
N ASP A 29 -0.10 10.40 -9.28
CA ASP A 29 -0.99 11.46 -9.75
C ASP A 29 -0.48 12.84 -9.29
N GLU A 30 -0.64 13.85 -10.13
CA GLU A 30 -0.37 15.24 -9.72
C GLU A 30 -1.52 15.79 -8.86
N ASN A 31 -2.77 15.47 -9.23
CA ASN A 31 -3.99 16.02 -8.64
C ASN A 31 -4.82 14.97 -7.89
N TRP A 32 -5.68 15.43 -6.98
CA TRP A 32 -6.69 14.59 -6.35
C TRP A 32 -7.83 14.33 -7.33
N SER A 33 -8.28 13.09 -7.40
CA SER A 33 -9.47 12.69 -8.14
C SER A 33 -10.67 12.62 -7.20
N GLN A 34 -11.83 13.12 -7.63
CA GLN A 34 -13.06 13.05 -6.85
C GLN A 34 -13.71 11.67 -7.03
N SER A 35 -13.61 10.82 -6.02
CA SER A 35 -14.38 9.58 -5.90
C SER A 35 -14.36 9.11 -4.45
N PRO A 36 -15.50 8.68 -3.90
CA PRO A 36 -15.57 8.13 -2.55
C PRO A 36 -15.23 6.63 -2.48
N ASP A 37 -15.06 5.96 -3.63
CA ASP A 37 -15.09 4.49 -3.72
C ASP A 37 -14.01 3.82 -2.88
N LEU A 38 -12.77 4.34 -2.93
CA LEU A 38 -11.66 3.78 -2.15
C LEU A 38 -11.89 3.95 -0.65
N TYR A 39 -12.37 5.12 -0.21
CA TYR A 39 -12.63 5.38 1.20
C TYR A 39 -13.79 4.51 1.71
N GLN A 40 -14.90 4.45 0.99
CA GLN A 40 -16.06 3.65 1.38
C GLN A 40 -15.74 2.14 1.40
N LYS A 41 -14.94 1.67 0.43
CA LYS A 41 -14.56 0.26 0.35
C LYS A 41 -13.64 -0.19 1.49
N PHE A 42 -12.67 0.64 1.88
CA PHE A 42 -11.61 0.23 2.80
C PHE A 42 -11.75 0.81 4.22
N ASN A 43 -12.54 1.86 4.42
CA ASN A 43 -12.77 2.51 5.71
C ASN A 43 -14.26 2.59 6.08
N THR A 44 -14.96 1.45 6.03
CA THR A 44 -16.38 1.32 6.41
C THR A 44 -16.69 1.81 7.83
N GLU A 45 -15.75 1.62 8.75
CA GLU A 45 -15.80 2.05 10.14
C GLU A 45 -15.61 3.57 10.34
N LYS A 46 -15.30 4.31 9.26
CA LYS A 46 -15.06 5.76 9.27
C LYS A 46 -13.99 6.20 10.29
N THR A 47 -12.95 5.39 10.42
CA THR A 47 -11.81 5.70 11.31
C THR A 47 -11.06 6.93 10.78
N ALA A 48 -10.46 7.69 11.69
CA ALA A 48 -9.67 8.88 11.31
C ALA A 48 -8.40 8.51 10.52
N PHE A 49 -7.87 7.30 10.72
CA PHE A 49 -6.69 6.81 10.04
C PHE A 49 -6.74 5.29 9.89
N LYS A 50 -6.42 4.80 8.70
CA LYS A 50 -6.36 3.37 8.40
C LYS A 50 -5.32 3.11 7.31
N ILE A 51 -4.55 2.05 7.48
CA ILE A 51 -3.63 1.51 6.47
C ILE A 51 -4.17 0.17 6.03
N VAL A 52 -4.26 -0.02 4.71
CA VAL A 52 -4.59 -1.30 4.10
C VAL A 52 -3.48 -1.66 3.11
N LEU A 53 -2.84 -2.81 3.32
CA LEU A 53 -1.90 -3.39 2.37
C LEU A 53 -2.63 -4.47 1.57
N ILE A 54 -2.65 -4.31 0.24
CA ILE A 54 -3.28 -5.26 -0.69
C ILE A 54 -2.17 -5.95 -1.47
N GLY A 55 -2.17 -7.28 -1.48
CA GLY A 55 -1.23 -8.07 -2.27
C GLY A 55 -1.59 -8.07 -3.76
N LEU A 56 -0.63 -8.46 -4.60
CA LEU A 56 -0.86 -8.67 -6.05
C LEU A 56 -1.92 -9.76 -6.33
N ASP A 57 -2.14 -10.65 -5.36
CA ASP A 57 -3.22 -11.64 -5.36
C ASP A 57 -4.60 -11.05 -5.02
N ARG A 58 -4.71 -9.73 -4.87
CA ARG A 58 -5.91 -8.96 -4.48
C ARG A 58 -6.36 -9.21 -3.04
N GLY A 59 -5.61 -9.95 -2.22
CA GLY A 59 -5.91 -10.19 -0.81
C GLY A 59 -5.42 -9.06 0.10
N ILE A 60 -6.17 -8.76 1.16
CA ILE A 60 -5.73 -7.85 2.22
C ILE A 60 -4.67 -8.57 3.09
N LYS A 61 -3.48 -7.97 3.20
CA LYS A 61 -2.36 -8.49 4.00
C LYS A 61 -2.23 -7.80 5.35
N VAL A 62 -2.57 -6.51 5.39
CA VAL A 62 -2.60 -5.69 6.60
C VAL A 62 -3.83 -4.80 6.55
N SER A 63 -4.53 -4.67 7.67
CA SER A 63 -5.60 -3.68 7.87
C SER A 63 -5.51 -3.22 9.33
N GLN A 64 -5.06 -1.99 9.56
CA GLN A 64 -4.87 -1.46 10.91
C GLN A 64 -5.10 0.05 10.97
N THR A 65 -5.41 0.56 12.16
CA THR A 65 -5.61 1.99 12.45
C THR A 65 -4.40 2.64 13.13
N ALA A 66 -3.32 1.90 13.30
CA ALA A 66 -2.06 2.39 13.85
C ALA A 66 -1.05 2.71 12.73
N ILE A 67 -0.10 3.60 13.02
CA ILE A 67 1.02 3.90 12.12
C ILE A 67 1.80 2.61 11.83
N LEU A 68 2.10 2.39 10.55
CA LEU A 68 2.97 1.32 10.07
C LEU A 68 4.28 1.95 9.60
N SER A 69 5.40 1.54 10.21
CA SER A 69 6.71 1.99 9.75
C SER A 69 7.08 1.35 8.41
N VAL A 70 7.99 1.98 7.68
CA VAL A 70 8.45 1.49 6.37
C VAL A 70 9.18 0.15 6.52
N GLU A 71 9.98 0.00 7.56
CA GLU A 71 10.73 -1.22 7.85
C GLU A 71 9.79 -2.38 8.13
N LYS A 72 8.71 -2.13 8.90
CA LYS A 72 7.69 -3.14 9.18
C LYS A 72 6.89 -3.48 7.93
N LEU A 73 6.56 -2.49 7.09
CA LEU A 73 5.91 -2.71 5.80
C LEU A 73 6.76 -3.63 4.91
N PHE A 74 8.05 -3.32 4.75
CA PHE A 74 8.96 -4.13 3.94
C PHE A 74 9.17 -5.52 4.50
N THR A 75 9.29 -5.65 5.82
CA THR A 75 9.38 -6.96 6.48
C THR A 75 8.17 -7.84 6.15
N ILE A 76 6.96 -7.26 6.17
CA ILE A 76 5.73 -7.98 5.82
C ILE A 76 5.75 -8.39 4.34
N ILE A 77 6.13 -7.48 3.44
CA ILE A 77 6.18 -7.75 2.00
C ILE A 77 7.23 -8.80 1.66
N ASP A 78 8.44 -8.64 2.17
CA ASP A 78 9.54 -9.56 1.95
C ASP A 78 9.24 -10.93 2.53
N GLY A 79 8.46 -11.04 3.62
CA GLY A 79 7.97 -12.31 4.13
C GLY A 79 6.95 -13.04 3.22
N MET A 80 6.42 -12.40 2.18
CA MET A 80 5.39 -13.03 1.33
C MET A 80 5.99 -14.09 0.37
N PRO A 81 5.33 -15.25 0.16
CA PRO A 81 5.87 -16.33 -0.67
C PRO A 81 6.21 -15.92 -2.11
N MET A 82 5.40 -15.06 -2.73
CA MET A 82 5.64 -14.55 -4.08
C MET A 82 6.94 -13.71 -4.12
N ARG A 83 7.08 -12.78 -3.17
CA ARG A 83 8.26 -11.94 -3.03
C ARG A 83 9.53 -12.74 -2.74
N GLN A 84 9.44 -13.76 -1.87
CA GLN A 84 10.52 -14.70 -1.61
C GLN A 84 10.95 -15.46 -2.87
N ARG A 85 10.00 -15.87 -3.72
CA ARG A 85 10.31 -16.53 -5.00
C ARG A 85 11.00 -15.57 -5.97
N GLU A 86 10.56 -14.33 -6.08
CA GLU A 86 11.21 -13.31 -6.92
C GLU A 86 12.65 -13.06 -6.51
N LEU A 87 12.91 -12.90 -5.21
CA LEU A 87 14.26 -12.72 -4.67
C LEU A 87 15.17 -13.91 -5.01
N LYS A 88 14.66 -15.14 -4.90
CA LYS A 88 15.42 -16.34 -5.28
C LYS A 88 15.73 -16.40 -6.78
N LEU A 89 14.84 -15.90 -7.64
CA LEU A 89 15.03 -15.87 -9.09
C LEU A 89 16.00 -14.78 -9.52
N LYS A 90 16.00 -13.61 -8.87
CA LYS A 90 16.92 -12.50 -9.16
C LYS A 90 18.37 -12.78 -8.71
N ASN A 91 18.57 -13.62 -7.71
CA ASN A 91 19.89 -13.98 -7.19
C ASN A 91 20.58 -15.13 -7.95
N LYS A 92 20.00 -15.58 -9.07
CA LYS A 92 20.53 -16.64 -9.93
C LYS A 92 20.94 -16.07 -11.28
#